data_AF-Q14Q33-F1
#
_entry.id   AF-Q14Q33-F1
#
_cell.length_a   1.000
_cell.length_b   1.000
_cell.length_c   1.000
_cell.angle_alpha   90.00
_cell.angle_beta   90.00
_cell.angle_gamma   90.00
#
_symmetry.space_group_name_H-M   'P 1'
#
loop_
_entity.id
_entity.type
_entity.pdbx_description
1 polymer ?
#
loop_
_entity_poly.entity_id
_entity_poly.type
_entity_poly.pdbx_seq_one_letter_code
_entity_poly.pdbx_strand_id
1 'polypeptide(L)'
;MLGVDDSFSNLTKYRKIEKNMLRTAYFHTGYDEIKSTKNKNVLKDKKIFIIMKSVKNKYYLIKKYKKEFLHFLNQNFNIENCKLTLAGDGTKWIQKFANEIGAIFIWWKN
;
A
#
# COMPACT_ATOMS: atom_id res chain seq x y z
N MET A 1 -2.21 -1.31 11.28
CA MET A 1 -0.91 -1.15 10.59
C MET A 1 -1.11 -1.32 9.10
N LEU A 2 -0.46 -0.51 8.28
CA LEU A 2 -0.55 -0.58 6.82
C LEU A 2 0.77 -1.06 6.24
N GLY A 3 0.75 -1.98 5.29
CA GLY A 3 1.92 -2.27 4.47
C GLY A 3 1.70 -1.87 3.01
N VAL A 4 2.74 -1.33 2.38
CA VAL A 4 2.71 -0.84 1.01
C VAL A 4 3.84 -1.47 0.20
N ASP A 5 3.51 -1.93 -1.01
CA ASP A 5 4.45 -2.57 -1.92
C ASP A 5 4.13 -2.24 -3.39
N ASP A 6 5.15 -2.22 -4.24
CA ASP A 6 5.05 -2.08 -5.69
C ASP A 6 5.48 -3.40 -6.36
N SER A 7 4.55 -4.08 -7.02
CA SER A 7 4.82 -5.26 -7.84
C SER A 7 4.78 -4.91 -9.33
N PHE A 8 5.50 -5.67 -10.16
CA PHE A 8 5.52 -5.46 -11.61
C PHE A 8 4.97 -6.68 -12.34
N SER A 9 4.11 -6.46 -13.32
CA SER A 9 3.53 -7.53 -14.14
C SER A 9 3.49 -7.13 -15.61
N ASN A 10 3.62 -8.12 -16.49
CA ASN A 10 3.44 -7.94 -17.92
C ASN A 10 2.01 -8.36 -18.28
N LEU A 11 1.23 -7.43 -18.82
CA LEU A 11 -0.12 -7.71 -19.31
C LEU A 11 -0.15 -7.57 -20.82
N THR A 12 -0.75 -8.55 -21.48
CA THR A 12 -0.94 -8.51 -22.94
C THR A 12 -2.24 -7.78 -23.25
N LYS A 13 -2.15 -6.66 -23.98
CA LYS A 13 -3.30 -5.91 -24.47
C LYS A 13 -3.19 -5.76 -25.97
N TYR A 14 -4.21 -6.18 -26.72
CA TYR A 14 -4.23 -6.13 -28.20
C TYR A 14 -2.95 -6.68 -28.85
N ARG A 15 -2.53 -7.90 -28.45
CA ARG A 15 -1.29 -8.58 -28.93
C ARG A 15 0.03 -7.84 -28.64
N LYS A 16 0.02 -6.79 -27.82
CA LYS A 16 1.22 -6.09 -27.35
C LYS A 16 1.42 -6.35 -25.85
N ILE A 17 2.65 -6.65 -25.46
CA ILE A 17 3.03 -6.79 -24.05
C ILE A 17 3.26 -5.40 -23.46
N GLU A 18 2.55 -5.10 -22.38
CA GLU A 18 2.71 -3.87 -21.61
C GLU A 18 3.13 -4.19 -20.18
N LYS A 19 4.27 -3.64 -19.76
CA LYS A 19 4.72 -3.72 -18.37
C LYS A 19 3.90 -2.74 -17.52
N ASN A 20 3.31 -3.26 -16.45
CA ASN A 20 2.49 -2.54 -15.52
C ASN A 20 3.09 -2.59 -14.12
N MET A 21 2.83 -1.54 -13.35
CA MET A 21 3.14 -1.44 -11.93
C MET A 21 1.83 -1.57 -11.16
N LEU A 22 1.82 -2.49 -10.21
CA LEU A 22 0.74 -2.74 -9.27
C LEU A 22 1.17 -2.20 -7.92
N ARG A 23 0.57 -1.10 -7.50
CA ARG A 23 0.78 -0.54 -6.17
C ARG A 23 -0.27 -1.08 -5.23
N THR A 24 0.16 -1.82 -4.23
CA THR A 24 -0.73 -2.49 -3.27
C THR A 24 -0.52 -1.89 -1.89
N ALA A 25 -1.62 -1.48 -1.26
CA ALA A 25 -1.67 -1.13 0.15
C ALA A 25 -2.58 -2.11 0.87
N TYR A 26 -2.05 -2.81 1.86
CA TYR A 26 -2.78 -3.78 2.65
C TYR A 26 -2.93 -3.34 4.09
N PHE A 27 -4.18 -3.37 4.57
CA PHE A 27 -4.55 -2.90 5.88
C PHE A 27 -4.84 -4.07 6.80
N HIS A 28 -4.17 -4.07 7.94
CA HIS A 28 -4.41 -5.01 9.02
C HIS A 28 -4.98 -4.24 10.22
N THR A 29 -6.18 -4.65 10.67
CA THR A 29 -6.88 -4.13 11.86
C THR A 29 -6.29 -4.60 13.18
N GLY A 30 -5.23 -5.42 13.14
CA GLY A 30 -4.47 -5.82 14.31
C GLY A 30 -3.02 -6.13 13.95
N TYR A 31 -2.15 -6.12 14.96
CA TYR A 31 -0.83 -6.72 14.91
C TYR A 31 -0.72 -7.51 16.22
N ASP A 32 -0.84 -8.83 16.13
CA ASP A 32 -0.61 -9.71 17.27
C ASP A 32 0.88 -10.09 17.23
N GLU A 33 1.70 -9.37 17.99
CA GLU A 33 3.17 -9.57 18.06
C GLU A 33 3.56 -11.04 18.30
N ILE A 34 2.76 -11.75 19.10
CA ILE A 34 3.05 -13.11 19.55
C ILE A 34 2.64 -14.13 18.47
N LYS A 35 1.51 -13.92 17.78
CA LYS A 35 1.07 -14.83 16.70
C LYS A 35 1.71 -14.53 15.35
N SER A 36 1.95 -13.28 14.99
CA SER A 36 2.51 -12.90 13.69
C SER A 36 3.97 -13.34 13.50
N THR A 37 4.73 -13.51 14.58
CA THR A 37 6.10 -14.04 14.54
C THR A 37 6.15 -15.56 14.34
N LYS A 38 5.12 -16.30 14.77
CA LYS A 38 5.08 -17.77 14.71
C LYS A 38 4.24 -18.34 13.58
N ASN A 39 3.22 -17.62 13.13
CA ASN A 39 2.36 -17.98 12.01
C ASN A 39 2.13 -16.72 11.17
N LYS A 40 2.56 -16.74 9.90
CA LYS A 40 2.21 -15.71 8.90
C LYS A 40 0.72 -15.72 8.53
N ASN A 41 -0.14 -16.16 9.45
CA ASN A 41 -1.56 -16.31 9.23
C ASN A 41 -2.22 -14.94 9.32
N VAL A 42 -2.74 -14.54 8.16
CA VAL A 42 -3.44 -13.31 7.87
C VAL A 42 -4.62 -13.13 8.85
N LEU A 43 -4.66 -11.97 9.51
CA LEU A 43 -5.83 -11.55 10.30
C LEU A 43 -7.07 -11.48 9.39
N LYS A 44 -8.20 -12.01 9.89
CA LYS A 44 -9.45 -12.30 9.15
C LYS A 44 -10.04 -11.14 8.32
N ASP A 45 -9.67 -9.88 8.60
CA ASP A 45 -10.25 -8.69 7.97
C ASP A 45 -9.24 -7.86 7.17
N LYS A 46 -8.36 -8.51 6.41
CA LYS A 46 -7.42 -7.82 5.53
C LYS A 46 -8.16 -7.09 4.41
N LYS A 47 -8.14 -5.75 4.43
CA LYS A 47 -8.60 -4.93 3.30
C LYS A 47 -7.39 -4.62 2.41
N ILE A 48 -7.57 -4.73 1.10
CA ILE A 48 -6.50 -4.48 0.12
C ILE A 48 -6.96 -3.39 -0.83
N PHE A 49 -6.11 -2.39 -1.01
CA PHE A 49 -6.25 -1.33 -1.99
C PHE A 49 -5.19 -1.53 -3.07
N ILE A 50 -5.61 -1.69 -4.33
CA ILE A 50 -4.72 -1.95 -5.46
C ILE A 50 -4.95 -0.88 -6.52
N ILE A 51 -3.87 -0.24 -6.96
CA ILE A 51 -3.88 0.60 -8.16
C ILE A 51 -2.92 0.00 -9.17
N MET A 52 -3.42 -0.26 -10.37
CA MET A 52 -2.62 -0.70 -11.50
C MET A 52 -2.40 0.46 -12.47
N LYS A 53 -1.16 0.65 -12.90
CA LYS A 53 -0.82 1.61 -13.95
C LYS A 53 0.23 1.06 -14.92
N SER A 54 0.21 1.53 -16.15
CA SER A 54 1.31 1.31 -17.08
C SER A 54 2.59 1.97 -16.57
N VAL A 55 3.73 1.29 -16.65
CA VAL A 55 5.04 1.89 -16.32
C VAL A 55 5.43 3.01 -17.28
N LYS A 56 4.87 3.02 -18.49
CA LYS A 56 5.08 4.08 -19.48
C LYS A 56 4.37 5.37 -19.05
N ASN A 57 3.27 5.24 -18.30
CA ASN A 57 2.58 6.37 -17.72
C ASN A 57 3.24 6.78 -16.40
N LYS A 58 4.36 7.51 -16.53
CA LYS A 58 5.15 8.02 -15.40
C LYS A 58 4.32 8.91 -14.46
N TYR A 59 3.25 9.53 -14.96
CA TYR A 59 2.49 10.59 -14.28
C TYR A 59 1.25 10.11 -13.53
N TYR A 60 1.21 8.88 -13.01
CA TYR A 60 0.26 8.64 -11.92
C TYR A 60 0.75 9.43 -10.69
N LEU A 61 0.22 10.63 -10.56
CA LEU A 61 0.61 11.61 -9.55
C LEU A 61 0.35 11.02 -8.16
N ILE A 62 1.35 11.12 -7.27
CA ILE A 62 1.22 10.73 -5.85
C ILE A 62 -0.03 11.39 -5.24
N LYS A 63 -0.39 12.60 -5.69
CA LYS A 63 -1.62 13.31 -5.30
C LYS A 63 -2.91 12.53 -5.63
N LYS A 64 -2.99 11.86 -6.79
CA LYS A 64 -4.15 11.03 -7.17
C LYS A 64 -4.19 9.76 -6.31
N TYR A 65 -3.04 9.10 -6.14
CA TYR A 65 -2.88 7.95 -5.23
C TYR A 65 -3.40 8.29 -3.83
N LYS A 66 -2.93 9.40 -3.27
CA LYS A 66 -3.31 9.91 -1.94
C LYS A 66 -4.82 10.09 -1.80
N LYS A 67 -5.47 10.73 -2.77
CA LYS A 67 -6.91 10.99 -2.71
C LYS A 67 -7.70 9.68 -2.68
N GLU A 68 -7.40 8.75 -3.58
CA GLU A 68 -8.09 7.45 -3.68
C GLU A 68 -7.81 6.59 -2.43
N PHE A 69 -6.57 6.61 -1.95
CA PHE A 69 -6.15 5.90 -0.75
C PHE A 69 -6.85 6.41 0.52
N LEU A 70 -6.89 7.73 0.76
CA LEU A 70 -7.55 8.29 1.94
C LEU A 70 -9.05 8.07 1.91
N HIS A 71 -9.67 8.15 0.73
CA HIS A 71 -11.08 7.79 0.55
C HIS A 71 -11.33 6.33 0.92
N PHE A 72 -10.53 5.40 0.41
CA PHE A 72 -10.62 3.98 0.76
C PHE A 72 -10.48 3.75 2.27
N LEU A 73 -9.50 4.40 2.90
CA LEU A 73 -9.26 4.32 4.34
C LEU A 73 -10.50 4.73 5.15
N ASN A 74 -11.03 5.92 4.90
CA ASN A 74 -12.17 6.47 5.66
C ASN A 74 -13.46 5.69 5.46
N GLN A 75 -13.62 5.02 4.31
CA GLN A 75 -14.79 4.17 4.04
C GLN A 75 -14.72 2.81 4.77
N ASN A 76 -13.51 2.31 5.06
CA ASN A 76 -13.33 0.97 5.60
C ASN A 76 -12.98 0.96 7.10
N PHE A 77 -12.48 2.06 7.65
CA PHE A 77 -11.97 2.14 9.01
C PHE A 77 -12.34 3.46 9.68
N ASN A 78 -12.71 3.40 10.96
CA ASN A 78 -12.77 4.59 11.81
C ASN A 78 -11.36 4.91 12.32
N ILE A 79 -10.75 5.97 11.79
CA ILE A 79 -9.37 6.36 12.09
C ILE A 79 -9.25 7.69 12.84
N GLU A 80 -10.37 8.26 13.30
CA GLU A 80 -10.43 9.62 13.87
C GLU A 80 -9.46 9.83 15.04
N ASN A 81 -9.24 8.80 15.85
CA ASN A 81 -8.31 8.81 16.99
C ASN A 81 -7.10 7.87 16.80
N CYS A 82 -6.79 7.50 15.56
CA CYS A 82 -5.70 6.56 15.27
C CYS A 82 -4.50 7.28 14.64
N LYS A 83 -3.29 6.91 15.08
CA LYS A 83 -2.07 7.26 14.38
C LYS A 83 -1.78 6.21 13.30
N LEU A 84 -1.72 6.64 12.04
CA LEU A 84 -1.42 5.72 10.94
C LEU A 84 0.07 5.38 10.92
N THR A 85 0.37 4.09 10.88
CA THR A 85 1.72 3.57 10.68
C THR A 85 1.78 2.89 9.33
N LEU A 86 2.68 3.36 8.47
CA LEU A 86 2.92 2.86 7.12
C LEU A 86 4.26 2.12 7.09
N ALA A 87 4.19 0.82 6.82
CA ALA A 87 5.32 -0.03 6.58
C ALA A 87 5.54 -0.24 5.07
N GLY A 88 6.79 -0.36 4.65
CA GLY A 88 7.11 -0.69 3.27
C GLY A 88 8.61 -0.90 3.06
N ASP A 89 8.97 -1.17 1.81
CA ASP A 89 10.36 -1.11 1.41
C ASP A 89 10.91 0.32 1.58
N GLY A 90 12.23 0.45 1.70
CA GLY A 90 12.88 1.73 1.95
C GLY A 90 12.81 2.71 0.77
N THR A 91 11.98 2.48 -0.24
CA THR A 91 11.96 3.31 -1.45
C THR A 91 11.50 4.74 -1.16
N LYS A 92 12.12 5.70 -1.85
CA LYS A 92 11.91 7.15 -1.61
C LYS A 92 10.45 7.58 -1.74
N TRP A 93 9.68 6.93 -2.61
CA TRP A 93 8.30 7.31 -2.83
C TRP A 93 7.39 6.90 -1.66
N ILE A 94 7.67 5.77 -0.99
CA ILE A 94 6.91 5.33 0.17
C ILE A 94 7.14 6.28 1.33
N GLN A 95 8.40 6.66 1.57
CA GLN A 95 8.76 7.66 2.58
C GLN A 95 8.07 9.01 2.31
N LYS A 96 8.13 9.48 1.06
CA LYS A 96 7.44 10.72 0.65
C LYS A 96 5.93 10.62 0.86
N PHE A 97 5.34 9.48 0.51
CA PHE A 97 3.90 9.26 0.67
C PHE A 97 3.48 9.23 2.14
N ALA A 98 4.24 8.55 3.02
CA ALA A 98 4.01 8.54 4.46
C ALA A 98 4.02 9.96 5.04
N ASN A 99 5.00 10.78 4.65
CA ASN A 99 5.06 12.19 5.04
C ASN A 99 3.83 12.98 4.54
N GLU A 100 3.41 12.78 3.28
CA GLU A 100 2.26 13.48 2.71
C GLU A 100 0.92 13.16 3.40
N ILE A 101 0.78 11.97 4.00
CA ILE A 101 -0.43 11.56 4.72
C ILE A 101 -0.30 11.68 6.25
N GLY A 102 0.82 12.17 6.75
CA GLY A 102 1.07 12.28 8.20
C GLY A 102 1.22 10.94 8.92
N ALA A 103 1.64 9.88 8.22
CA ALA A 103 1.86 8.57 8.81
C ALA A 103 3.28 8.42 9.37
N ILE A 104 3.42 7.61 10.42
CA ILE A 104 4.73 7.11 10.85
C ILE A 104 5.22 6.11 9.81
N PHE A 105 6.39 6.35 9.23
CA PHE A 105 7.04 5.38 8.35
C PHE A 105 7.82 4.35 9.16
N ILE A 106 7.62 3.06 8.87
CA ILE A 106 8.43 1.95 9.36
C ILE A 106 9.07 1.26 8.16
N TRP A 107 10.39 1.22 8.15
CA TRP A 107 11.11 0.44 7.16
C TRP A 107 11.14 -1.03 7.58
N TRP A 108 10.62 -1.93 6.74
CA TRP A 108 10.82 -3.37 6.96
C TRP A 108 12.18 -3.79 6.40
N LYS A 109 13.12 -4.08 7.31
CA LYS A 109 14.35 -4.81 6.98
C LYS A 109 13.97 -6.28 6.80
N ASN A 110 14.15 -6.80 5.59
CA ASN A 110 14.23 -8.25 5.39
C ASN A 110 15.50 -8.79 6.06
#